data_AF-A0AAD8P356-F1
#
_entry.id   AF-A0AAD8P356-F1
#
_cell.length_a   1.000
_cell.length_b   1.000
_cell.length_c   1.000
_cell.angle_alpha   90.00
_cell.angle_beta   90.00
_cell.angle_gamma   90.00
#
_symmetry.space_group_name_H-M   'P 1'
#
loop_
_entity.id
_entity.type
_entity.pdbx_description
1 polymer ?
#
loop_
_entity_poly.entity_id
_entity_poly.type
_entity_poly.pdbx_seq_one_letter_code
_entity_poly.pdbx_strand_id
1 'polypeptide(L)'
;MYKTAKRGKPQQEVLIPIGLGTEEMEAVIMVNVLRQAGADVVLASVEPQLEVKLSGGTTLVADVSISECSHQIYDLVALPGGMPGSVRLRDCKTLEAITKKQAEENRLYGAICAAPAVTLLPWGLLKRKTSTCHPAFFHQLPSFRAIKTNLQVSEGLTTSRGPGTCFQFSVSLVEQLFGESASTEMGKFLLMDTDDEVSRKEEFNEVEWAVDHTPRVRVSLL
;
A
#
# COMPACT_ATOMS: atom_id res chain seq x y z
N MET A 1 -1.92 11.65 23.48
CA MET A 1 -2.00 10.64 24.56
C MET A 1 -1.40 9.35 24.05
N TYR A 2 -0.18 9.01 24.48
CA TYR A 2 0.45 7.73 24.15
C TYR A 2 -0.28 6.62 24.91
N LYS A 3 -0.90 5.67 24.19
CA LYS A 3 -1.41 4.44 24.82
C LYS A 3 -0.22 3.57 25.19
N THR A 4 -0.16 3.25 26.47
CA THR A 4 0.73 2.27 27.10
C THR A 4 0.63 0.91 26.40
N ALA A 5 1.78 0.28 26.17
CA ALA A 5 1.94 -0.98 25.47
C ALA A 5 1.05 -2.10 26.03
N LYS A 6 0.23 -2.70 25.16
CA LYS A 6 -0.34 -4.03 25.39
C LYS A 6 0.78 -5.07 25.17
N ARG A 7 1.43 -5.53 26.24
CA ARG A 7 2.29 -6.73 26.20
C ARG A 7 1.41 -7.97 26.00
N GLY A 8 1.68 -8.75 24.95
CA GLY A 8 1.12 -10.09 24.81
C GLY A 8 1.13 -10.74 23.42
N LYS A 9 1.31 -9.99 22.32
CA LYS A 9 1.51 -10.57 20.97
C LYS A 9 2.95 -10.36 20.51
N PRO A 10 3.58 -11.32 19.80
CA PRO A 10 4.84 -11.07 19.12
C PRO A 10 4.65 -9.89 18.15
N GLN A 11 5.52 -8.90 18.28
CA GLN A 11 5.55 -7.69 17.46
C GLN A 11 5.83 -8.11 16.01
N GLN A 12 4.95 -7.74 15.07
CA GLN A 12 5.10 -8.11 13.67
C GLN A 12 6.10 -7.17 13.01
N GLU A 13 7.22 -7.71 12.52
CA GLU A 13 8.29 -6.96 11.89
C GLU A 13 8.02 -6.80 10.39
N VAL A 14 7.98 -5.56 9.91
CA VAL A 14 7.61 -5.26 8.52
C VAL A 14 8.63 -4.36 7.85
N LEU A 15 9.10 -4.77 6.68
CA LEU A 15 9.99 -3.96 5.84
C LEU A 15 9.22 -3.27 4.71
N ILE A 16 9.36 -1.95 4.62
CA ILE A 16 8.92 -1.15 3.48
C ILE A 16 10.15 -0.43 2.90
N PRO A 17 10.67 -0.85 1.73
CA PRO A 17 11.81 -0.20 1.12
C PRO A 17 11.37 1.00 0.25
N ILE A 18 12.16 2.07 0.27
CA ILE A 18 11.98 3.24 -0.60
C ILE A 18 13.27 3.54 -1.38
N GLY A 19 13.11 4.04 -2.59
CA GLY A 19 14.20 4.50 -3.46
C GLY A 19 13.80 5.77 -4.20
N LEU A 20 14.76 6.37 -4.91
CA LEU A 20 14.52 7.57 -5.71
C LEU A 20 13.37 7.32 -6.68
N GLY A 21 12.30 8.11 -6.57
CA GLY A 21 11.10 7.98 -7.40
C GLY A 21 10.14 6.87 -6.99
N THR A 22 10.20 6.37 -5.76
CA THR A 22 9.11 5.59 -5.14
C THR A 22 7.84 6.46 -5.10
N GLU A 23 6.66 5.84 -5.27
CA GLU A 23 5.37 6.54 -5.19
C GLU A 23 5.05 6.87 -3.72
N GLU A 24 4.83 8.16 -3.44
CA GLU A 24 4.71 8.67 -2.08
C GLU A 24 3.45 8.25 -1.33
N MET A 25 2.30 8.23 -2.00
CA MET A 25 1.04 7.85 -1.35
C MET A 25 1.09 6.38 -0.96
N GLU A 26 1.57 5.52 -1.84
CA GLU A 26 1.73 4.10 -1.60
C GLU A 26 2.65 3.83 -0.40
N ALA A 27 3.84 4.45 -0.38
CA ALA A 27 4.77 4.29 0.73
C ALA A 27 4.17 4.78 2.06
N VAL A 28 3.60 5.98 2.09
CA VAL A 28 3.08 6.58 3.32
C VAL A 28 1.82 5.86 3.82
N ILE A 29 0.90 5.48 2.93
CA ILE A 29 -0.32 4.74 3.29
C ILE A 29 0.06 3.40 3.92
N MET A 30 0.94 2.63 3.28
CA MET A 30 1.38 1.34 3.84
C MET A 30 2.01 1.51 5.22
N VAL A 31 2.98 2.42 5.36
CA VAL A 31 3.66 2.69 6.64
C VAL A 31 2.64 3.07 7.71
N ASN A 32 1.74 4.01 7.40
CA ASN A 32 0.76 4.49 8.36
C ASN A 32 -0.22 3.38 8.79
N VAL A 33 -0.84 2.68 7.83
CA VAL A 33 -1.84 1.65 8.12
C VAL A 33 -1.24 0.49 8.93
N LEU A 34 -0.07 0.01 8.55
CA LEU A 34 0.59 -1.11 9.23
C LEU A 34 1.05 -0.72 10.65
N ARG A 35 1.62 0.48 10.84
CA ARG A 35 1.97 1.00 12.17
C ARG A 35 0.73 1.14 13.06
N GLN A 36 -0.38 1.65 12.52
CA GLN A 36 -1.63 1.78 13.27
C GLN A 36 -2.24 0.43 13.67
N ALA A 37 -2.02 -0.62 12.86
CA ALA A 37 -2.41 -1.98 13.22
C ALA A 37 -1.50 -2.62 14.29
N GLY A 38 -0.37 -1.99 14.62
CA GLY A 38 0.57 -2.44 15.64
C GLY A 38 1.80 -3.19 15.10
N ALA A 39 2.08 -3.11 13.80
CA ALA A 39 3.33 -3.61 13.23
C ALA A 39 4.50 -2.68 13.56
N ASP A 40 5.68 -3.26 13.75
CA ASP A 40 6.94 -2.52 13.73
C ASP A 40 7.40 -2.38 12.28
N VAL A 41 7.23 -1.18 11.73
CA VAL A 41 7.52 -0.91 10.33
C VAL A 41 8.87 -0.23 10.22
N VAL A 42 9.80 -0.92 9.57
CA VAL A 42 11.10 -0.40 9.15
C VAL A 42 10.95 0.21 7.76
N LEU A 43 11.02 1.55 7.67
CA LEU A 43 11.14 2.26 6.41
C LEU A 43 12.62 2.32 6.00
N ALA A 44 13.03 1.53 5.01
CA ALA A 44 14.44 1.40 4.64
C ALA A 44 14.75 2.09 3.30
N SER A 45 15.80 2.93 3.28
CA SER A 45 16.30 3.49 2.01
C SER A 45 17.18 2.48 1.28
N VAL A 46 16.93 2.27 -0.02
CA VAL A 46 17.86 1.56 -0.92
C VAL A 46 18.89 2.50 -1.56
N GLU A 47 18.83 3.79 -1.24
CA GLU A 47 19.77 4.81 -1.69
C GLU A 47 20.93 4.96 -0.70
N PRO A 48 22.03 5.63 -1.08
CA PRO A 48 23.12 5.93 -0.15
C PRO A 48 22.70 6.87 1.00
N GLN A 49 21.63 7.65 0.81
CA GLN A 49 21.10 8.61 1.79
C GLN A 49 19.77 8.13 2.36
N LEU A 50 19.46 8.59 3.58
CA LEU A 50 18.14 8.35 4.20
C LEU A 50 17.07 9.31 3.67
N GLU A 51 17.45 10.51 3.22
CA GLU A 51 16.56 11.44 2.52
C GLU A 51 16.36 11.00 1.07
N VAL A 52 15.13 10.61 0.72
CA VAL A 52 14.78 10.06 -0.59
C VAL A 52 13.72 10.93 -1.24
N LYS A 53 14.04 11.47 -2.43
CA LYS A 53 13.08 12.21 -3.26
C LYS A 53 12.16 11.24 -4.00
N LEU A 54 10.86 11.44 -3.87
CA LEU A 54 9.81 10.57 -4.39
C LEU A 54 9.26 11.06 -5.73
N SER A 55 8.37 10.27 -6.33
CA SER A 55 7.92 10.44 -7.72
C SER A 55 7.22 11.77 -7.99
N GLY A 56 6.39 12.26 -7.07
CA GLY A 56 5.72 13.56 -7.16
C GLY A 56 6.53 14.71 -6.56
N GLY A 57 7.79 14.47 -6.16
CA GLY A 57 8.72 15.50 -5.70
C GLY A 57 8.79 15.69 -4.18
N THR A 58 7.92 15.03 -3.41
CA THR A 58 8.01 14.96 -1.94
C THR A 58 9.31 14.28 -1.51
N THR A 59 9.87 14.65 -0.36
CA THR A 59 11.02 13.95 0.23
C THR A 59 10.58 13.21 1.49
N LEU A 60 10.91 11.92 1.59
CA LEU A 60 10.76 11.14 2.82
C LEU A 60 12.13 10.84 3.41
N VAL A 61 12.20 10.78 4.74
CA VAL A 61 13.38 10.33 5.47
C VAL A 61 13.12 8.90 5.91
N ALA A 62 13.92 7.96 5.42
CA ALA A 62 13.92 6.57 5.86
C ALA A 62 14.40 6.46 7.32
N ASP A 63 13.93 5.44 8.03
CA ASP A 63 14.38 5.14 9.39
C ASP A 63 15.83 4.65 9.39
N VAL A 64 16.21 3.82 8.40
CA VAL A 64 17.52 3.18 8.28
C VAL A 64 17.92 2.97 6.81
N SER A 65 19.21 2.66 6.58
CA SER A 65 19.66 2.13 5.28
C SER A 65 19.31 0.64 5.16
N ILE A 66 19.05 0.15 3.95
CA ILE A 66 18.74 -1.27 3.70
C ILE A 66 19.87 -2.21 4.16
N SER A 67 21.12 -1.73 4.20
CA SER A 67 22.26 -2.49 4.71
C SER A 67 22.24 -2.69 6.22
N GLU A 68 21.71 -1.75 6.99
CA GLU A 68 21.67 -1.86 8.45
C GLU A 68 20.64 -2.89 8.93
N CYS A 69 19.57 -3.08 8.15
CA CYS A 69 18.49 -3.97 8.50
C CYS A 69 18.54 -5.33 7.76
N SER A 70 19.60 -5.60 6.99
CA SER A 70 19.69 -6.80 6.13
C SER A 70 19.71 -8.14 6.85
N HIS A 71 20.02 -8.14 8.15
CA HIS A 71 20.08 -9.34 8.97
C HIS A 71 18.78 -9.62 9.73
N GLN A 72 17.81 -8.71 9.67
CA GLN A 72 16.54 -8.85 10.35
C GLN A 72 15.67 -9.93 9.66
N ILE A 73 14.77 -10.47 10.46
CA ILE A 73 13.75 -11.42 10.03
C ILE A 73 12.45 -10.64 10.01
N TYR A 74 11.77 -10.61 8.87
CA TYR A 74 10.51 -9.90 8.69
C TYR A 74 9.35 -10.87 8.59
N ASP A 75 8.21 -10.51 9.17
CA ASP A 75 6.94 -11.18 8.96
C ASP A 75 6.33 -10.76 7.61
N LEU A 76 6.63 -9.53 7.16
CA LEU A 76 6.20 -8.99 5.86
C LEU A 76 7.27 -8.11 5.20
N VAL A 77 7.44 -8.27 3.89
CA VAL A 77 8.16 -7.31 3.04
C VAL A 77 7.19 -6.74 1.99
N ALA A 78 6.89 -5.44 2.04
CA ALA A 78 5.91 -4.80 1.16
C ALA A 78 6.54 -3.71 0.29
N LEU A 79 6.49 -3.87 -1.04
CA LEU A 79 7.18 -3.03 -2.00
C LEU A 79 6.22 -1.99 -2.62
N PRO A 80 6.45 -0.68 -2.39
CA PRO A 80 5.74 0.37 -3.13
C PRO A 80 6.17 0.37 -4.60
N GLY A 81 5.32 0.95 -5.45
CA GLY A 81 5.64 1.18 -6.85
C GLY A 81 6.33 2.53 -7.08
N GLY A 82 5.89 3.21 -8.13
CA GLY A 82 6.53 4.44 -8.64
C GLY A 82 7.69 4.17 -9.58
N MET A 83 7.96 5.13 -10.46
CA MET A 83 9.10 5.12 -11.38
C MET A 83 9.89 6.43 -11.21
N PRO A 84 11.23 6.38 -11.14
CA PRO A 84 12.07 5.18 -11.25
C PRO A 84 12.15 4.30 -9.98
N GLY A 85 11.37 4.54 -8.92
CA GLY A 85 11.47 3.82 -7.64
C GLY A 85 11.50 2.30 -7.75
N SER A 86 10.59 1.71 -8.51
CA SER A 86 10.54 0.25 -8.72
C SER A 86 11.83 -0.29 -9.35
N VAL A 87 12.47 0.47 -10.24
CA VAL A 87 13.79 0.12 -10.82
C VAL A 87 14.87 0.20 -9.76
N ARG A 88 14.87 1.24 -8.91
CA ARG A 88 15.82 1.35 -7.78
C ARG A 88 15.68 0.17 -6.83
N LEU A 89 14.46 -0.24 -6.51
CA LEU A 89 14.20 -1.43 -5.69
C LEU A 89 14.72 -2.70 -6.36
N ARG A 90 14.41 -2.92 -7.65
CA ARG A 90 14.85 -4.09 -8.43
C ARG A 90 16.38 -4.26 -8.43
N ASP A 91 17.10 -3.15 -8.54
CA ASP A 91 18.56 -3.15 -8.69
C ASP A 91 19.29 -3.26 -7.33
N CYS A 92 18.59 -3.14 -6.21
CA CYS A 92 19.14 -3.33 -4.87
C CYS A 92 19.30 -4.82 -4.54
N LYS A 93 20.56 -5.30 -4.56
CA LYS A 93 20.88 -6.71 -4.29
C LYS A 93 20.58 -7.17 -2.87
N THR A 94 20.74 -6.28 -1.88
CA THR A 94 20.37 -6.57 -0.49
C THR A 94 18.88 -6.80 -0.37
N LEU A 95 18.05 -5.94 -0.99
CA LEU A 95 16.61 -6.11 -0.98
C LEU A 95 16.16 -7.37 -1.74
N GLU A 96 16.75 -7.62 -2.90
CA GLU A 96 16.51 -8.85 -3.67
C GLU A 96 16.73 -10.11 -2.82
N ALA A 97 17.83 -10.15 -2.05
CA ALA A 97 18.16 -11.27 -1.18
C ALA A 97 17.14 -11.42 -0.03
N ILE A 98 16.78 -10.32 0.63
CA ILE A 98 15.77 -10.32 1.71
C ILE A 98 14.42 -10.86 1.19
N THR A 99 13.93 -10.34 0.06
CA THR A 99 12.61 -10.73 -0.46
C THR A 99 12.60 -12.16 -1.01
N LYS A 100 13.71 -12.64 -1.61
CA LYS A 100 13.81 -14.05 -2.02
C LYS A 100 13.79 -14.99 -0.83
N LYS A 101 14.53 -14.67 0.23
CA LYS A 101 14.51 -15.45 1.47
C LYS A 101 13.10 -15.51 2.07
N GLN A 102 12.37 -14.39 2.05
CA GLN A 102 10.97 -14.34 2.48
C GLN A 102 10.09 -15.35 1.74
N ALA A 103 10.20 -15.40 0.42
CA ALA A 103 9.46 -16.32 -0.41
C ALA A 103 9.89 -17.79 -0.23
N GLU A 104 11.19 -18.05 -0.05
CA GLU A 104 11.73 -19.40 0.22
C GLU A 104 11.26 -19.94 1.57
N GLU A 105 11.12 -19.08 2.58
CA GLU A 105 10.63 -19.42 3.92
C GLU A 105 9.10 -19.40 4.03
N ASN A 106 8.37 -19.25 2.90
CA ASN A 106 6.90 -19.16 2.83
C ASN A 106 6.30 -18.05 3.71
N ARG A 107 7.02 -16.95 3.91
CA ARG A 107 6.51 -15.79 4.63
C ARG A 107 5.86 -14.78 3.69
N LEU A 108 5.18 -13.80 4.27
CA LEU A 108 4.40 -12.81 3.52
C LEU A 108 5.32 -11.82 2.79
N TYR A 109 4.96 -11.51 1.56
CA TYR A 109 5.51 -10.39 0.81
C TYR A 109 4.45 -9.81 -0.11
N GLY A 110 4.60 -8.55 -0.46
CA GLY A 110 3.65 -7.90 -1.35
C GLY A 110 4.28 -6.81 -2.20
N ALA A 111 3.60 -6.46 -3.28
CA ALA A 111 4.03 -5.37 -4.13
C ALA A 111 2.83 -4.69 -4.79
N ILE A 112 2.89 -3.37 -4.94
CA ILE A 112 1.82 -2.57 -5.54
C ILE A 112 2.32 -1.84 -6.79
N CYS A 113 1.38 -1.54 -7.69
CA CYS A 113 1.61 -0.65 -8.81
C CYS A 113 2.62 -1.20 -9.83
N ALA A 114 3.76 -0.54 -10.02
CA ALA A 114 4.81 -0.98 -10.94
C ALA A 114 5.68 -2.11 -10.37
N ALA A 115 5.80 -2.23 -9.05
CA ALA A 115 6.72 -3.16 -8.40
C ALA A 115 6.47 -4.65 -8.71
N PRO A 116 5.24 -5.17 -8.88
CA PRO A 116 5.05 -6.56 -9.29
C PRO A 116 5.74 -6.89 -10.62
N ALA A 117 5.52 -6.06 -11.64
CA ALA A 117 6.05 -6.28 -12.99
C ALA A 117 7.52 -5.87 -13.12
N VAL A 118 7.92 -4.76 -12.50
CA VAL A 118 9.27 -4.20 -12.65
C VAL A 118 10.27 -4.83 -11.68
N THR A 119 9.83 -5.25 -10.50
CA THR A 119 10.73 -5.72 -9.43
C THR A 119 10.58 -7.22 -9.18
N LEU A 120 9.39 -7.69 -8.81
CA LEU A 120 9.18 -9.09 -8.42
C LEU A 120 9.33 -10.07 -9.60
N LEU A 121 8.88 -9.67 -10.80
CA LEU A 121 8.95 -10.52 -11.98
C LEU A 121 10.41 -10.85 -12.39
N PRO A 122 11.34 -9.88 -12.53
CA PRO A 122 12.76 -10.18 -12.75
C PRO A 122 13.41 -11.03 -11.65
N TRP A 123 12.98 -10.88 -10.40
CA TRP A 123 13.46 -11.72 -9.29
C TRP A 123 12.89 -13.14 -9.31
N GLY A 124 11.93 -13.42 -10.20
CA GLY A 124 11.29 -14.73 -10.34
C GLY A 124 10.24 -15.03 -9.27
N LEU A 125 9.81 -14.02 -8.50
CA LEU A 125 8.92 -14.19 -7.36
C LEU A 125 7.44 -14.35 -7.75
N LEU A 126 7.08 -14.05 -9.00
CA LEU A 126 5.74 -14.28 -9.55
C LEU A 126 5.54 -15.69 -10.14
N LYS A 127 6.56 -16.57 -10.10
CA LYS A 127 6.46 -17.91 -10.67
C LYS A 127 5.35 -18.70 -9.95
N ARG A 128 4.44 -19.26 -10.75
CA ARG A 128 3.29 -20.09 -10.31
C ARG A 128 2.20 -19.35 -9.52
N LYS A 129 2.33 -18.05 -9.31
CA LYS A 129 1.36 -17.24 -8.56
C LYS A 129 0.51 -16.37 -9.47
N THR A 130 -0.75 -16.16 -9.12
CA THR A 130 -1.58 -15.13 -9.75
C THR A 130 -1.23 -13.77 -9.17
N SER A 131 -1.24 -12.73 -10.01
CA SER A 131 -0.88 -11.37 -9.60
C SER A 131 -1.62 -10.31 -10.41
N THR A 132 -1.75 -9.13 -9.83
CA THR A 132 -2.19 -7.90 -10.50
C THR A 132 -1.05 -6.87 -10.45
N CYS A 133 -1.15 -5.82 -11.24
CA CYS A 133 -0.22 -4.68 -11.20
C CYS A 133 -0.88 -3.44 -11.82
N HIS A 134 -0.13 -2.34 -11.87
CA HIS A 134 -0.58 -1.14 -12.56
C HIS A 134 -0.86 -1.43 -14.05
N PRO A 135 -1.98 -0.93 -14.63
CA PRO A 135 -2.37 -1.24 -16.01
C PRO A 135 -1.27 -0.99 -17.05
N ALA A 136 -0.48 0.07 -16.87
CA ALA A 136 0.62 0.42 -17.78
C ALA A 136 1.71 -0.67 -17.87
N PHE A 137 1.88 -1.50 -16.84
CA PHE A 137 2.89 -2.57 -16.78
C PHE A 137 2.30 -3.97 -16.96
N PHE A 138 0.98 -4.08 -17.12
CA PHE A 138 0.28 -5.37 -17.17
C PHE A 138 0.74 -6.25 -18.33
N HIS A 139 1.17 -5.65 -19.44
CA HIS A 139 1.72 -6.35 -20.61
C HIS A 139 3.03 -7.10 -20.32
N GLN A 140 3.72 -6.79 -19.22
CA GLN A 140 4.96 -7.47 -18.81
C GLN A 140 4.67 -8.75 -18.02
N LEU A 141 3.47 -8.87 -17.42
CA LEU A 141 3.09 -10.06 -16.65
C LEU A 141 2.77 -11.23 -17.60
N PRO A 142 3.07 -12.48 -17.22
CA PRO A 142 2.61 -13.65 -17.95
C PRO A 142 1.08 -13.70 -18.02
N SER A 143 0.52 -13.71 -19.24
CA SER A 143 -0.92 -13.52 -19.49
C SER A 143 -1.84 -14.46 -18.70
N PHE A 144 -1.46 -15.73 -18.53
CA PHE A 144 -2.25 -16.74 -17.82
C PHE A 144 -2.22 -16.62 -16.29
N ARG A 145 -1.44 -15.69 -15.75
CA ARG A 145 -1.32 -15.41 -14.29
C ARG A 145 -1.68 -13.97 -13.93
N ALA A 146 -1.94 -13.13 -14.93
CA ALA A 146 -2.27 -11.73 -14.74
C ALA A 146 -3.78 -11.57 -14.52
N ILE A 147 -4.17 -11.14 -13.33
CA ILE A 147 -5.58 -11.00 -12.92
C ILE A 147 -5.92 -9.51 -12.83
N LYS A 148 -7.02 -9.09 -13.46
CA LYS A 148 -7.47 -7.69 -13.47
C LYS A 148 -8.36 -7.37 -12.26
N THR A 149 -7.83 -7.53 -11.06
CA THR A 149 -8.49 -7.20 -9.79
C THR A 149 -7.70 -6.11 -9.07
N ASN A 150 -8.36 -5.33 -8.20
CA ASN A 150 -7.71 -4.31 -7.39
C ASN A 150 -6.70 -4.90 -6.39
N LEU A 151 -6.98 -6.10 -5.92
CA LEU A 151 -6.18 -6.86 -4.99
C LEU A 151 -6.11 -8.32 -5.48
N GLN A 152 -4.93 -8.94 -5.38
CA GLN A 152 -4.75 -10.36 -5.65
C GLN A 152 -3.82 -10.98 -4.61
N VAL A 153 -4.32 -11.98 -3.89
CA VAL A 153 -3.55 -12.81 -2.96
C VAL A 153 -3.28 -14.17 -3.61
N SER A 154 -2.06 -14.70 -3.49
CA SER A 154 -1.65 -15.99 -4.04
C SER A 154 -0.40 -16.50 -3.31
N GLU A 155 -0.51 -17.60 -2.55
CA GLU A 155 0.65 -18.31 -1.94
C GLU A 155 1.66 -17.38 -1.23
N GLY A 156 1.18 -16.58 -0.25
CA GLY A 156 2.00 -15.64 0.52
C GLY A 156 2.36 -14.32 -0.21
N LEU A 157 2.07 -14.21 -1.50
CA LEU A 157 2.17 -12.97 -2.28
C LEU A 157 0.85 -12.21 -2.25
N THR A 158 0.90 -10.92 -1.92
CA THR A 158 -0.22 -9.98 -2.15
C THR A 158 0.18 -8.92 -3.16
N THR A 159 -0.66 -8.66 -4.17
CA THR A 159 -0.40 -7.61 -5.18
C THR A 159 -1.58 -6.68 -5.37
N SER A 160 -1.30 -5.45 -5.78
CA SER A 160 -2.32 -4.41 -6.03
C SER A 160 -1.92 -3.44 -7.16
N ARG A 161 -2.82 -2.55 -7.57
CA ARG A 161 -2.73 -1.84 -8.87
C ARG A 161 -2.13 -0.44 -8.84
N GLY A 162 -2.26 0.33 -7.77
CA GLY A 162 -1.80 1.72 -7.75
C GLY A 162 -2.27 2.49 -6.52
N PRO A 163 -2.08 3.83 -6.49
CA PRO A 163 -2.40 4.64 -5.31
C PRO A 163 -3.86 4.49 -4.85
N GLY A 164 -4.79 4.48 -5.82
CA GLY A 164 -6.23 4.32 -5.54
C GLY A 164 -6.63 2.97 -4.93
N THR A 165 -5.76 1.96 -4.94
CA THR A 165 -6.02 0.65 -4.32
C THR A 165 -5.12 0.37 -3.11
N CYS A 166 -4.30 1.36 -2.69
CA CYS A 166 -3.29 1.15 -1.66
C CYS A 166 -3.87 0.93 -0.25
N PHE A 167 -4.99 1.58 0.09
CA PHE A 167 -5.67 1.32 1.35
C PHE A 167 -6.20 -0.12 1.42
N GLN A 168 -6.86 -0.60 0.35
CA GLN A 168 -7.32 -1.99 0.26
C GLN A 168 -6.15 -2.98 0.35
N PHE A 169 -5.03 -2.68 -0.30
CA PHE A 169 -3.79 -3.45 -0.21
C PHE A 169 -3.27 -3.52 1.23
N SER A 170 -3.16 -2.37 1.90
CA SER A 170 -2.61 -2.29 3.25
C SER A 170 -3.50 -2.98 4.28
N VAL A 171 -4.84 -2.84 4.17
CA VAL A 171 -5.80 -3.53 5.04
C VAL A 171 -5.75 -5.06 4.83
N SER A 172 -5.58 -5.54 3.60
CA SER A 172 -5.38 -6.96 3.35
C SER A 172 -4.09 -7.50 3.96
N LEU A 173 -3.03 -6.70 4.03
CA LEU A 173 -1.79 -7.09 4.72
C LEU A 173 -1.99 -7.11 6.24
N VAL A 174 -2.76 -6.16 6.80
CA VAL A 174 -3.17 -6.17 8.21
C VAL A 174 -3.94 -7.44 8.55
N GLU A 175 -4.86 -7.88 7.70
CA GLU A 175 -5.60 -9.13 7.90
C GLU A 175 -4.66 -10.33 7.98
N GLN A 176 -3.69 -10.42 7.08
CA GLN A 176 -2.75 -11.54 7.02
C GLN A 176 -1.80 -11.58 8.24
N LEU A 177 -1.46 -10.42 8.81
CA LEU A 177 -0.57 -10.31 9.97
C LEU A 177 -1.31 -10.44 11.31
N PHE A 178 -2.52 -9.89 11.41
CA PHE A 178 -3.21 -9.67 12.69
C PHE A 178 -4.60 -10.29 12.77
N GLY A 179 -5.13 -10.82 11.66
CA GLY A 179 -6.44 -11.45 11.54
C GLY A 179 -7.56 -10.49 11.12
N GLU A 180 -8.69 -11.09 10.71
CA GLU A 180 -9.90 -10.42 10.19
C GLU A 180 -10.48 -9.34 11.11
N SER A 181 -10.44 -9.56 12.43
CA SER A 181 -10.91 -8.57 13.40
C SER A 181 -10.10 -7.27 13.32
N ALA A 182 -8.78 -7.37 13.13
CA ALA A 182 -7.91 -6.20 13.05
C ALA A 182 -8.08 -5.45 11.73
N SER A 183 -8.24 -6.18 10.61
CA SER A 183 -8.51 -5.56 9.31
C SER A 183 -9.89 -4.88 9.26
N THR A 184 -10.91 -5.48 9.88
CA THR A 184 -12.25 -4.89 10.00
C THR A 184 -12.22 -3.61 10.82
N GLU A 185 -11.55 -3.61 11.98
CA GLU A 185 -11.39 -2.40 12.80
C GLU A 185 -10.61 -1.32 12.04
N MET A 186 -9.56 -1.70 11.31
CA MET A 186 -8.77 -0.78 10.50
C MET A 186 -9.59 -0.17 9.35
N GLY A 187 -10.37 -0.98 8.63
CA GLY A 187 -11.26 -0.49 7.56
C GLY A 187 -12.26 0.55 8.07
N LYS A 188 -12.90 0.27 9.23
CA LYS A 188 -13.80 1.21 9.90
C LYS A 188 -13.08 2.50 10.33
N PHE A 189 -11.89 2.38 10.90
CA PHE A 189 -11.09 3.53 11.30
C PHE A 189 -10.72 4.43 10.11
N LEU A 190 -10.43 3.83 8.95
CA LEU A 190 -10.08 4.51 7.71
C LEU A 190 -11.30 5.00 6.91
N LEU A 191 -12.52 4.78 7.41
CA LEU A 191 -13.78 5.09 6.71
C LEU A 191 -13.85 4.45 5.31
N MET A 192 -13.31 3.24 5.17
CA MET A 192 -13.43 2.49 3.94
C MET A 192 -14.84 1.92 3.81
N ASP A 193 -15.48 2.15 2.67
CA ASP A 193 -16.72 1.43 2.30
C ASP A 193 -16.36 -0.05 2.11
N THR A 194 -16.64 -0.85 3.14
CA THR A 194 -16.48 -2.30 3.10
C THR A 194 -17.76 -3.03 2.71
N ASP A 195 -18.88 -2.31 2.69
CA ASP A 195 -20.20 -2.85 2.37
C ASP A 195 -20.72 -2.26 1.06
N ASP A 196 -21.27 -3.11 0.19
CA ASP A 196 -22.12 -2.71 -0.96
C ASP A 196 -23.43 -2.03 -0.51
N GLU A 197 -23.53 -1.59 0.75
CA GLU A 197 -24.62 -0.72 1.19
C GLU A 197 -24.40 0.66 0.58
N VAL A 198 -25.01 0.85 -0.60
CA VAL A 198 -25.35 2.14 -1.18
C VAL A 198 -25.69 3.09 -0.04
N SER A 199 -24.72 3.93 0.32
CA SER A 199 -24.85 4.87 1.43
C SER A 199 -26.09 5.70 1.16
N ARG A 200 -27.16 5.48 1.91
CA ARG A 200 -28.23 6.45 2.03
C ARG A 200 -27.53 7.73 2.47
N LYS A 201 -27.52 8.73 1.60
CA LYS A 201 -27.04 10.07 1.93
C LYS A 201 -27.94 10.60 3.04
N GLU A 202 -27.61 10.32 4.28
CA GLU A 202 -28.16 11.07 5.40
C GLU A 202 -27.45 12.43 5.37
N GLU A 203 -28.10 13.41 4.74
CA GLU A 203 -27.67 14.79 4.83
C GLU A 203 -27.87 15.25 6.28
N PHE A 204 -26.77 15.47 6.99
CA PHE A 204 -26.79 15.90 8.40
C PHE A 204 -27.47 17.27 8.62
N ASN A 205 -27.76 18.01 7.54
CA ASN A 205 -28.47 19.28 7.55
C ASN A 205 -29.50 19.32 6.41
N GLU A 206 -30.66 18.67 6.59
CA GLU A 206 -31.83 18.97 5.79
C GLU A 206 -32.29 20.40 6.12
N VAL A 207 -31.74 21.40 5.42
CA VAL A 207 -32.33 22.73 5.41
C VAL A 207 -33.52 22.66 4.45
N GLU A 208 -34.73 22.76 4.98
CA GLU A 208 -35.92 22.96 4.15
C GLU A 208 -35.75 24.29 3.38
N TRP A 209 -35.42 24.19 2.09
CA TRP A 209 -35.52 25.33 1.18
C TRP A 209 -37.00 25.57 0.91
N ALA A 210 -37.67 26.31 1.79
CA ALA A 210 -38.99 26.86 1.51
C ALA A 210 -38.86 27.93 0.41
N VAL A 211 -38.99 27.52 -0.85
CA VAL A 211 -39.07 28.44 -1.99
C VAL A 211 -40.49 29.01 -2.05
N ASP A 212 -40.90 29.75 -1.01
CA ASP A 212 -42.23 30.37 -0.92
C ASP A 212 -42.37 31.62 -1.80
N HIS A 213 -41.41 31.84 -2.71
CA HIS A 213 -41.37 33.00 -3.58
C HIS A 213 -41.06 32.58 -5.01
N THR A 214 -41.99 32.87 -5.91
CA THR A 214 -41.72 32.82 -7.35
C THR A 214 -40.58 33.79 -7.66
N PRO A 215 -39.45 33.35 -8.23
CA PRO A 215 -38.33 34.24 -8.55
C PRO A 215 -38.82 35.28 -9.56
N ARG A 216 -38.95 36.53 -9.12
CA ARG A 216 -39.30 37.65 -10.01
C ARG A 216 -38.03 38.10 -10.72
N VAL A 217 -37.91 37.73 -11.99
CA VAL A 217 -36.89 38.26 -12.89
C VAL A 217 -37.18 39.76 -13.09
N ARG A 218 -36.26 40.63 -12.66
CA ARG A 218 -36.29 42.04 -13.05
C ARG A 218 -35.81 42.15 -14.49
N VAL A 219 -36.74 42.32 -15.42
CA VAL A 219 -36.43 42.78 -16.78
C VAL A 219 -36.27 44.30 -16.71
N SER A 220 -35.05 44.80 -16.90
CA SER A 220 -34.82 46.23 -17.10
C SER A 220 -35.35 46.61 -18.48
N LEU A 221 -36.38 47.44 -18.52
CA LEU A 221 -36.86 48.07 -19.75
C LEU A 221 -35.80 49.09 -20.20
N LEU A 222 -35.21 48.84 -21.37
CA LEU A 222 -34.58 49.85 -22.22
C LEU A 222 -35.54 50.17 -23.37
#